data_AF-A0AAE6CG06-F1
#
_entry.id   AF-A0AAE6CG06-F1
#
_cell.length_a   1.000
_cell.length_b   1.000
_cell.length_c   1.000
_cell.angle_alpha   90.00
_cell.angle_beta   90.00
_cell.angle_gamma   90.00
#
_symmetry.space_group_name_H-M   'P 1'
#
loop_
_entity.id
_entity.type
_entity.pdbx_description
1 polymer ?
#
loop_
_entity_poly.entity_id
_entity_poly.type
_entity_poly.pdbx_seq_one_letter_code
_entity_poly.pdbx_strand_id
1 'polypeptide(L)'
;MMEERPPIIVRRVRKGHHAHGGAWKVAFADFATAMMAFFLVLWLSEAATEDQKEAISGYFTDPIGFEQGGSPYVIDLEGSVTVTVTQDTAGKPQDQPEVRMREDTIQDLAAQLEQQKLTRLMQEIMTQIEKNPKLNAFKDQLLLDITDEGLRIQIVDKRQRPMFDSGRSELRPYFEEILFELAKSIAKVRNKISVSGHTDAQPFLGRDNYSNWELSADRANAARRALVEGGLPETRMARVVGLASSVLFDEKDPYNPVNRRISILVLNKKTQEDIEGAEQADSAISTSDLLEELDRTLDRQGRKPEFDPDKDLPVDDKPAPNTDGLTW
;
A
#
# COMPACT_ATOMS: atom_id res chain seq x y z
N MET A 1 42.54 70.80 -52.57
CA MET A 1 43.07 70.35 -51.26
C MET A 1 41.92 69.69 -50.53
N MET A 2 42.14 68.48 -50.03
CA MET A 2 41.13 67.60 -49.42
C MET A 2 40.54 68.21 -48.14
N GLU A 3 39.19 68.22 -48.03
CA GLU A 3 38.50 68.43 -46.76
C GLU A 3 38.50 67.13 -45.95
N GLU A 4 39.32 67.09 -44.90
CA GLU A 4 39.30 66.02 -43.89
C GLU A 4 38.05 66.17 -43.00
N ARG A 5 37.10 65.25 -43.14
CA ARG A 5 35.97 65.11 -42.19
C ARG A 5 36.40 64.24 -41.03
N PRO A 6 36.25 64.67 -39.76
CA PRO A 6 36.68 63.86 -38.62
C PRO A 6 35.82 62.60 -38.44
N PRO A 7 36.39 61.50 -37.93
CA PRO A 7 35.72 60.20 -37.86
C PRO A 7 34.59 60.17 -36.82
N ILE A 8 33.42 59.67 -37.23
CA ILE A 8 32.24 59.48 -36.37
C ILE A 8 32.44 58.23 -35.52
N ILE A 9 32.58 58.40 -34.20
CA ILE A 9 32.66 57.31 -33.23
C ILE A 9 31.24 56.96 -32.77
N VAL A 10 30.69 55.83 -33.26
CA VAL A 10 29.40 55.32 -32.81
C VAL A 10 29.59 54.48 -31.55
N ARG A 11 29.35 55.09 -30.37
CA ARG A 11 29.35 54.37 -29.08
C ARG A 11 28.00 53.67 -28.89
N ARG A 12 27.96 52.35 -29.13
CA ARG A 12 26.76 51.53 -28.90
C ARG A 12 26.59 51.30 -27.39
N VAL A 13 25.68 52.03 -26.75
CA VAL A 13 25.33 51.82 -25.34
C VAL A 13 24.45 50.58 -25.24
N ARG A 14 24.99 49.47 -24.71
CA ARG A 14 24.17 48.37 -24.20
C ARG A 14 23.55 48.83 -22.88
N LYS A 15 22.26 49.16 -22.86
CA LYS A 15 21.50 49.29 -21.60
C LYS A 15 21.36 47.88 -21.00
N GLY A 16 22.26 47.53 -20.09
CA GLY A 16 22.02 46.44 -19.16
C GLY A 16 20.97 46.88 -18.16
N HIS A 17 19.82 46.22 -18.13
CA HIS A 17 18.87 46.33 -17.02
C HIS A 17 19.47 45.62 -15.81
N HIS A 18 20.37 46.32 -15.12
CA HIS A 18 20.83 45.91 -13.81
C HIS A 18 19.84 46.42 -12.76
N ALA A 19 18.91 45.55 -12.36
CA ALA A 19 17.98 45.77 -11.25
C ALA A 19 18.71 45.64 -9.90
N HIS A 20 19.70 46.50 -9.64
CA HIS A 20 20.45 46.55 -8.38
C HIS A 20 19.73 47.42 -7.35
N GLY A 21 18.54 47.01 -6.93
CA GLY A 21 17.79 47.75 -5.90
C GLY A 21 16.73 46.96 -5.12
N GLY A 22 16.53 45.67 -5.44
CA GLY A 22 15.48 44.84 -4.82
C GLY A 22 15.98 43.86 -3.75
N ALA A 23 17.24 43.42 -3.81
CA ALA A 23 17.74 42.32 -2.96
C ALA A 23 17.67 42.63 -1.45
N TRP A 24 17.99 43.85 -1.04
CA TRP A 24 17.90 44.26 0.37
C TRP A 24 16.45 44.34 0.88
N LYS A 25 15.49 44.61 0.00
CA LYS A 25 14.06 44.62 0.34
C LYS A 25 13.51 43.22 0.52
N VAL A 26 14.03 42.25 -0.23
CA VAL A 26 13.69 40.82 -0.06
C VAL A 26 14.22 40.32 1.28
N ALA A 27 15.48 40.64 1.63
CA ALA A 27 16.04 40.29 2.94
C ALA A 27 15.29 40.98 4.10
N PHE A 28 14.88 42.24 3.93
CA PHE A 28 14.08 42.94 4.93
C PHE A 28 12.65 42.37 5.06
N ALA A 29 12.02 42.01 3.95
CA ALA A 29 10.70 41.39 3.95
C ALA A 29 10.74 40.01 4.62
N ASP A 30 11.75 39.19 4.32
CA ASP A 30 11.95 37.88 4.93
C ASP A 30 12.18 37.98 6.45
N PHE A 31 13.01 38.93 6.87
CA PHE A 31 13.21 39.24 8.29
C PHE A 31 11.91 39.69 8.99
N ALA A 32 11.12 40.55 8.35
CA ALA A 32 9.85 41.01 8.89
C ALA A 32 8.82 39.87 9.00
N THR A 33 8.76 38.96 8.02
CA THR A 33 7.88 37.79 8.07
C THR A 33 8.33 36.77 9.10
N ALA A 34 9.64 36.56 9.28
CA ALA A 34 10.17 35.70 10.33
C ALA A 34 9.85 36.26 11.74
N MET A 35 10.01 37.57 11.94
CA MET A 35 9.60 38.22 13.18
C MET A 35 8.09 38.13 13.41
N MET A 36 7.27 38.36 12.39
CA MET A 36 5.82 38.25 12.48
C MET A 36 5.40 36.82 12.85
N ALA A 37 5.96 35.79 12.21
CA ALA A 37 5.69 34.40 12.54
C ALA A 37 6.11 34.08 13.99
N PHE A 38 7.27 34.57 14.43
CA PHE A 38 7.72 34.40 15.80
C PHE A 38 6.77 35.06 16.83
N PHE A 39 6.29 36.27 16.54
CA PHE A 39 5.32 36.95 17.39
C PHE A 39 3.96 36.25 17.42
N LEU A 40 3.49 35.70 16.29
CA LEU A 40 2.25 34.91 16.26
C LEU A 40 2.37 33.65 17.12
N VAL A 41 3.52 32.96 17.09
CA VAL A 41 3.77 31.79 17.94
C VAL A 41 3.80 32.17 19.42
N LEU A 42 4.48 33.25 19.80
CA LEU A 42 4.49 33.73 21.18
C LEU A 42 3.09 34.16 21.64
N TRP A 43 2.35 34.84 20.78
CA TRP A 43 0.99 35.27 21.08
C TRP A 43 0.02 34.09 21.26
N LEU A 44 0.13 33.07 20.41
CA LEU A 44 -0.65 31.84 20.55
C LEU A 44 -0.24 31.02 21.79
N SER A 45 1.05 31.04 22.15
CA SER A 45 1.53 30.41 23.39
C SER A 45 1.01 31.12 24.64
N GLU A 46 0.90 32.46 24.63
CA GLU A 46 0.33 33.20 25.75
C GLU A 46 -1.20 33.03 25.86
N ALA A 47 -1.90 32.92 24.73
CA ALA A 47 -3.34 32.71 24.69
C ALA A 47 -3.78 31.26 24.98
N ALA A 48 -2.87 30.29 24.92
CA ALA A 48 -3.15 28.89 25.20
C ALA A 48 -3.19 28.60 26.71
N THR A 49 -4.22 27.89 27.15
CA THR A 49 -4.35 27.44 28.55
C THR A 49 -3.31 26.36 28.89
N GLU A 50 -2.99 26.17 30.17
CA GLU A 50 -2.00 25.18 30.63
C GLU A 50 -2.31 23.76 30.10
N ASP A 51 -3.58 23.37 30.10
CA ASP A 51 -4.06 22.08 29.59
C ASP A 51 -3.84 21.90 28.07
N GLN A 52 -3.97 22.99 27.29
CA GLN A 52 -3.71 22.96 25.85
C GLN A 52 -2.22 22.88 25.54
N LYS A 53 -1.38 23.55 26.34
CA LYS A 53 0.09 23.43 26.24
C LYS A 53 0.54 22.01 26.56
N GLU A 54 -0.07 21.37 27.55
CA GLU A 54 0.23 19.99 27.90
C GLU A 54 -0.16 19.01 26.77
N ALA A 55 -1.36 19.15 26.19
CA ALA A 55 -1.80 18.34 25.05
C ALA A 55 -0.91 18.49 23.81
N ILE A 56 -0.50 19.73 23.49
CA ILE A 56 0.42 20.00 22.37
C ILE A 56 1.80 19.42 22.68
N SER A 57 2.30 19.56 23.92
CA SER A 57 3.61 18.99 24.32
C SER A 57 3.63 17.46 24.28
N GLY A 58 2.51 16.81 24.63
CA GLY A 58 2.35 15.36 24.54
C GLY A 58 2.45 14.87 23.10
N TYR A 59 1.86 15.59 22.14
CA TYR A 59 1.94 15.28 20.72
C TYR A 59 3.37 15.35 20.16
N PHE A 60 4.19 16.32 20.60
CA PHE A 60 5.58 16.44 20.16
C PHE A 60 6.54 15.47 20.86
N THR A 61 6.20 15.04 22.08
CA THR A 61 7.04 14.13 22.86
C THR A 61 6.77 12.68 22.49
N ASP A 62 5.52 12.31 22.21
CA ASP A 62 5.14 10.95 21.83
C ASP A 62 3.97 10.93 20.81
N PRO A 63 4.26 11.16 19.51
CA PRO A 63 3.22 11.31 18.47
C PRO A 63 2.41 10.04 18.19
N ILE A 64 2.73 8.93 18.87
CA ILE A 64 2.07 7.62 18.71
C ILE A 64 1.18 7.32 19.93
N GLY A 65 1.37 7.99 21.07
CA GLY A 65 0.84 7.56 22.37
C GLY A 65 -0.18 8.47 23.06
N PHE A 66 -0.52 9.63 22.51
CA PHE A 66 -1.51 10.52 23.13
C PHE A 66 -2.94 10.09 22.76
N GLU A 67 -3.37 8.93 23.28
CA GLU A 67 -4.77 8.52 23.35
C GLU A 67 -5.20 8.54 24.82
N GLN A 68 -5.84 9.64 25.24
CA GLN A 68 -6.68 9.60 26.42
C GLN A 68 -8.13 9.88 26.04
N GLY A 69 -8.80 8.81 25.63
CA GLY A 69 -10.24 8.64 25.77
C GLY A 69 -11.12 9.07 24.59
N GLY A 70 -11.19 8.24 23.54
CA GLY A 70 -12.23 8.33 22.49
C GLY A 70 -11.98 7.33 21.37
N SER A 71 -13.00 6.59 20.93
CA SER A 71 -12.94 5.39 20.08
C SER A 71 -12.25 5.57 18.70
N PRO A 72 -11.72 4.47 18.09
CA PRO A 72 -10.88 4.52 16.88
C PRO A 72 -11.64 4.67 15.55
N TYR A 73 -12.87 5.20 15.57
CA TYR A 73 -13.68 5.43 14.37
C TYR A 73 -14.06 6.90 14.28
N VAL A 74 -13.47 7.61 13.32
CA VAL A 74 -13.78 9.00 12.94
C VAL A 74 -14.18 9.05 11.46
N ILE A 75 -15.17 8.25 11.05
CA ILE A 75 -15.77 8.37 9.71
C ILE A 75 -17.27 8.12 9.85
N ASP A 76 -18.05 9.19 9.89
CA ASP A 76 -19.49 9.15 9.66
C ASP A 76 -19.76 9.28 8.15
N LEU A 77 -20.80 8.60 7.67
CA LEU A 77 -21.13 8.32 6.29
C LEU A 77 -21.72 9.55 5.55
N GLU A 78 -21.02 10.68 5.59
CA GLU A 78 -21.35 11.86 4.76
C GLU A 78 -20.16 12.79 4.46
N GLY A 79 -18.91 12.35 4.66
CA GLY A 79 -17.74 13.05 4.11
C GLY A 79 -17.39 14.41 4.74
N SER A 80 -17.82 14.68 5.97
CA SER A 80 -17.36 15.83 6.75
C SER A 80 -16.62 15.38 8.01
N VAL A 81 -15.36 15.80 8.16
CA VAL A 81 -14.59 15.61 9.39
C VAL A 81 -15.15 16.55 10.46
N THR A 82 -16.18 16.12 11.18
CA THR A 82 -16.54 16.74 12.45
C THR A 82 -15.70 16.10 13.54
N VAL A 83 -14.70 16.84 14.03
CA VAL A 83 -14.12 16.57 15.35
C VAL A 83 -15.23 16.83 16.36
N THR A 84 -15.95 15.77 16.74
CA THR A 84 -16.91 15.84 17.85
C THR A 84 -16.10 15.95 19.13
N VAL A 85 -15.68 17.16 19.48
CA VAL A 85 -15.37 17.48 20.87
C VAL A 85 -16.70 17.28 21.59
N THR A 86 -16.83 16.20 22.35
CA THR A 86 -17.93 16.02 23.29
C THR A 86 -17.78 17.10 24.36
N GLN A 87 -18.35 18.27 24.08
CA GLN A 87 -18.45 19.37 25.01
C GLN A 87 -19.92 19.54 25.36
N ASP A 88 -20.30 18.88 26.45
CA ASP A 88 -21.39 19.36 27.31
C ASP A 88 -20.99 20.73 27.86
N THR A 89 -21.19 21.77 27.08
CA THR A 89 -21.37 23.13 27.59
C THR A 89 -21.95 24.00 26.49
N ALA A 90 -23.20 24.43 26.70
CA ALA A 90 -23.90 25.36 25.85
C ALA A 90 -23.13 26.69 25.73
N GLY A 91 -22.51 26.91 24.59
CA GLY A 91 -21.87 28.17 24.22
C GLY A 91 -21.50 28.16 22.75
N LYS A 92 -22.14 29.01 21.95
CA LYS A 92 -21.90 29.11 20.50
C LYS A 92 -20.41 29.35 20.22
N PRO A 93 -19.73 28.55 19.37
CA PRO A 93 -18.37 28.84 18.96
C PRO A 93 -18.39 29.93 17.88
N GLN A 94 -17.73 31.04 18.16
CA GLN A 94 -17.52 32.14 17.23
C GLN A 94 -16.05 32.15 16.79
N ASP A 95 -15.85 32.06 15.47
CA ASP A 95 -14.63 32.39 14.69
C ASP A 95 -13.29 31.83 15.19
N GLN A 96 -13.02 30.57 14.87
CA GLN A 96 -11.65 30.09 14.64
C GLN A 96 -11.35 30.14 13.14
N PRO A 97 -10.17 30.61 12.69
CA PRO A 97 -9.80 30.54 11.29
C PRO A 97 -9.62 29.06 10.91
N GLU A 98 -10.57 28.51 10.15
CA GLU A 98 -10.40 27.22 9.48
C GLU A 98 -9.15 27.31 8.58
N VAL A 99 -8.02 26.77 9.05
CA VAL A 99 -6.88 26.51 8.18
C VAL A 99 -7.28 25.34 7.30
N ARG A 100 -7.99 25.63 6.20
CA ARG A 100 -8.26 24.67 5.13
C ARG A 100 -6.94 24.38 4.43
N MET A 101 -6.15 23.45 4.99
CA MET A 101 -5.10 22.81 4.21
C MET A 101 -5.79 22.16 3.00
N ARG A 102 -5.25 22.37 1.80
CA ARG A 102 -5.82 21.74 0.60
C ARG A 102 -5.67 20.23 0.75
N GLU A 103 -6.71 19.47 0.42
CA GLU A 103 -6.72 18.00 0.39
C GLU A 103 -5.43 17.45 -0.25
N ASP A 104 -5.04 18.03 -1.39
CA ASP A 104 -3.83 17.69 -2.14
C ASP A 104 -2.55 17.77 -1.29
N THR A 105 -2.40 18.81 -0.46
CA THR A 105 -1.21 19.00 0.38
C THR A 105 -1.11 17.98 1.52
N ILE A 106 -2.25 17.49 2.02
CA ILE A 106 -2.28 16.45 3.06
C ILE A 106 -1.91 15.10 2.44
N GLN A 107 -2.42 14.82 1.25
CA GLN A 107 -2.17 13.57 0.53
C GLN A 107 -0.71 13.45 0.11
N ASP A 108 -0.11 14.54 -0.39
CA ASP A 108 1.32 14.60 -0.73
C ASP A 108 2.20 14.37 0.50
N LEU A 109 1.88 14.99 1.64
CA LEU A 109 2.63 14.82 2.88
C LEU A 109 2.52 13.37 3.41
N ALA A 110 1.33 12.78 3.35
CA ALA A 110 1.10 11.40 3.74
C ALA A 110 1.92 10.43 2.88
N ALA A 111 1.96 10.63 1.56
CA ALA A 111 2.76 9.84 0.64
C ALA A 111 4.27 9.94 0.94
N GLN A 112 4.77 11.14 1.23
CA GLN A 112 6.18 11.32 1.60
C GLN A 112 6.53 10.61 2.91
N LEU A 113 5.68 10.71 3.93
CA LEU A 113 5.89 10.03 5.20
C LEU A 113 5.88 8.50 5.03
N GLU A 114 4.99 7.99 4.20
CA GLU A 114 4.93 6.56 3.89
C GLU A 114 6.19 6.09 3.15
N GLN A 115 6.65 6.83 2.15
CA GLN A 115 7.88 6.52 1.42
C GLN A 115 9.10 6.50 2.36
N GLN A 116 9.16 7.41 3.33
CA GLN A 116 10.20 7.39 4.36
C GLN A 116 10.12 6.14 5.26
N LYS A 117 8.91 5.70 5.64
CA LYS A 117 8.70 4.46 6.41
C LYS A 117 9.18 3.25 5.63
N LEU A 118 8.80 3.13 4.35
CA LEU A 118 9.25 2.04 3.48
C LEU A 118 10.77 2.05 3.28
N THR A 119 11.37 3.24 3.13
CA THR A 119 12.83 3.39 3.01
C THR A 119 13.55 2.91 4.28
N ARG A 120 13.03 3.28 5.47
CA ARG A 120 13.57 2.80 6.75
C ARG A 120 13.44 1.29 6.88
N LEU A 121 12.29 0.73 6.49
CA LEU A 121 12.08 -0.71 6.49
C LEU A 121 13.09 -1.43 5.57
N MET A 122 13.31 -0.91 4.35
CA MET A 122 14.28 -1.46 3.42
C MET A 122 15.70 -1.47 4.02
N GLN A 123 16.13 -0.35 4.62
CA GLN A 123 17.43 -0.24 5.28
C GLN A 123 17.57 -1.20 6.46
N GLU A 124 16.50 -1.36 7.23
CA GLU A 124 16.47 -2.30 8.34
C GLU A 124 16.60 -3.74 7.85
N ILE A 125 15.83 -4.14 6.83
CA ILE A 125 15.94 -5.48 6.23
C ILE A 125 17.36 -5.71 5.69
N MET A 126 17.96 -4.74 4.98
CA MET A 126 19.35 -4.84 4.52
C MET A 126 20.32 -5.04 5.68
N THR A 127 20.15 -4.30 6.77
CA THR A 127 20.97 -4.44 7.98
C THR A 127 20.81 -5.81 8.61
N GLN A 128 19.58 -6.34 8.66
CA GLN A 128 19.32 -7.69 9.18
C GLN A 128 19.93 -8.77 8.29
N ILE A 129 19.87 -8.60 6.96
CA ILE A 129 20.51 -9.51 6.00
C ILE A 129 22.02 -9.58 6.25
N GLU A 130 22.66 -8.44 6.54
CA GLU A 130 24.10 -8.40 6.80
C GLU A 130 24.48 -9.01 8.15
N LYS A 131 23.68 -8.76 9.19
CA LYS A 131 23.94 -9.25 10.56
C LYS A 131 23.64 -10.73 10.75
N ASN A 132 22.60 -11.25 10.10
CA ASN A 132 22.20 -12.64 10.24
C ASN A 132 23.01 -13.51 9.27
N PRO A 133 23.90 -14.42 9.75
CA PRO A 133 24.71 -15.27 8.88
C PRO A 133 23.88 -16.11 7.91
N LYS A 134 22.67 -16.51 8.32
CA LYS A 134 21.74 -17.29 7.50
C LYS A 134 21.26 -16.47 6.30
N LEU A 135 20.86 -15.21 6.50
CA LEU A 135 20.40 -14.33 5.42
C LEU A 135 21.56 -13.84 4.55
N ASN A 136 22.72 -13.54 5.16
CA ASN A 136 23.89 -13.02 4.47
C ASN A 136 24.36 -13.99 3.36
N ALA A 137 24.30 -15.30 3.63
CA ALA A 137 24.62 -16.34 2.65
C ALA A 137 23.77 -16.27 1.36
N PHE A 138 22.61 -15.62 1.39
CA PHE A 138 21.66 -15.46 0.28
C PHE A 138 21.48 -14.00 -0.14
N LYS A 139 22.35 -13.08 0.33
CA LYS A 139 22.28 -11.64 -0.01
C LYS A 139 22.24 -11.41 -1.53
N ASP A 140 22.92 -12.25 -2.30
CA ASP A 140 23.00 -12.20 -3.75
C ASP A 140 21.76 -12.75 -4.47
N GLN A 141 20.82 -13.36 -3.74
CA GLN A 141 19.51 -13.83 -4.21
C GLN A 141 18.36 -12.92 -3.74
N LEU A 142 18.64 -11.98 -2.82
CA LEU A 142 17.67 -11.04 -2.26
C LEU A 142 17.83 -9.67 -2.95
N LEU A 143 16.87 -9.32 -3.79
CA LEU A 143 16.82 -8.03 -4.48
C LEU A 143 15.72 -7.18 -3.83
N LEU A 144 16.07 -6.00 -3.32
CA LEU A 144 15.11 -5.08 -2.72
C LEU A 144 15.11 -3.77 -3.49
N ASP A 145 13.92 -3.28 -3.78
CA ASP A 145 13.73 -2.02 -4.50
C ASP A 145 12.43 -1.32 -4.09
N ILE A 146 12.45 0.02 -4.08
CA ILE A 146 11.27 0.84 -3.84
C ILE A 146 10.62 1.11 -5.19
N THR A 147 9.35 0.76 -5.29
CA THR A 147 8.50 0.94 -6.48
C THR A 147 7.37 1.90 -6.17
N ASP A 148 6.64 2.32 -7.21
CA ASP A 148 5.44 3.15 -7.05
C ASP A 148 4.32 2.45 -6.27
N GLU A 149 4.35 1.11 -6.20
CA GLU A 149 3.38 0.31 -5.44
C GLU A 149 3.80 0.08 -3.98
N GLY A 150 5.08 0.31 -3.65
CA GLY A 150 5.64 0.10 -2.31
C GLY A 150 7.03 -0.54 -2.31
N LEU A 151 7.40 -1.22 -1.21
CA LEU A 151 8.69 -1.89 -1.08
C LEU A 151 8.60 -3.31 -1.64
N ARG A 152 9.35 -3.59 -2.70
CA ARG A 152 9.44 -4.89 -3.35
C ARG A 152 10.67 -5.65 -2.88
N ILE A 153 10.46 -6.91 -2.49
CA ILE A 153 11.48 -7.85 -2.04
C ILE A 153 11.38 -9.08 -2.93
N GLN A 154 12.35 -9.27 -3.82
CA GLN A 154 12.40 -10.41 -4.73
C GLN A 154 13.46 -11.39 -4.26
N ILE A 155 13.08 -12.67 -4.18
CA ILE A 155 13.99 -13.77 -3.94
C ILE A 155 14.12 -14.58 -5.21
N VAL A 156 15.31 -14.61 -5.81
CA VAL A 156 15.58 -15.25 -7.11
C VAL A 156 16.31 -16.58 -6.96
N ASP A 157 16.00 -17.51 -7.86
CA ASP A 157 16.66 -18.82 -7.90
C ASP A 157 18.07 -18.72 -8.49
N LYS A 158 18.99 -19.52 -7.96
CA LYS A 158 20.30 -19.77 -8.58
C LYS A 158 20.54 -21.26 -8.75
N ARG A 159 21.26 -21.64 -9.80
CA ARG A 159 21.49 -23.05 -10.20
C ARG A 159 21.98 -23.97 -9.06
N GLN A 160 22.73 -23.43 -8.09
CA GLN A 160 23.28 -24.20 -6.97
C GLN A 160 22.42 -24.17 -5.70
N ARG A 161 21.43 -23.26 -5.62
CA ARG A 161 20.63 -22.99 -4.41
C ARG A 161 19.18 -22.68 -4.79
N PRO A 162 18.38 -23.68 -5.20
CA PRO A 162 17.01 -23.47 -5.64
C PRO A 162 16.03 -23.33 -4.47
N MET A 163 15.12 -22.36 -4.46
CA MET A 163 14.11 -22.13 -3.42
C MET A 163 13.11 -23.29 -3.30
N PHE A 164 12.83 -23.94 -4.42
CA PHE A 164 11.90 -25.05 -4.57
C PHE A 164 12.57 -26.19 -5.32
N ASP A 165 12.12 -27.41 -5.06
CA ASP A 165 12.47 -28.53 -5.94
C ASP A 165 11.90 -28.36 -7.35
N SER A 166 12.55 -28.99 -8.33
CA SER A 166 12.10 -28.93 -9.73
C SER A 166 10.67 -29.48 -9.86
N GLY A 167 9.78 -28.70 -10.48
CA GLY A 167 8.37 -29.06 -10.65
C GLY A 167 7.57 -29.18 -9.35
N ARG A 168 8.11 -28.70 -8.22
CA ARG A 168 7.47 -28.77 -6.90
C ARG A 168 7.23 -27.37 -6.32
N SER A 169 6.23 -27.29 -5.46
CA SER A 169 5.87 -26.10 -4.69
C SER A 169 6.27 -26.19 -3.22
N GLU A 170 6.89 -27.31 -2.81
CA GLU A 170 7.46 -27.45 -1.47
C GLU A 170 8.71 -26.56 -1.31
N LEU A 171 8.73 -25.78 -0.23
CA LEU A 171 9.87 -24.92 0.12
C LEU A 171 11.05 -25.77 0.57
N ARG A 172 12.27 -25.35 0.22
CA ARG A 172 13.47 -25.87 0.86
C ARG A 172 13.63 -25.28 2.27
N PRO A 173 14.18 -26.03 3.24
CA PRO A 173 14.31 -25.56 4.63
C PRO A 173 15.05 -24.22 4.77
N TYR A 174 16.12 -24.01 4.01
CA TYR A 174 16.85 -22.72 4.07
C TYR A 174 16.02 -21.55 3.55
N PHE A 175 15.13 -21.76 2.58
CA PHE A 175 14.31 -20.69 2.05
C PHE A 175 13.14 -20.36 2.98
N GLU A 176 12.59 -21.38 3.63
CA GLU A 176 11.63 -21.21 4.72
C GLU A 176 12.21 -20.36 5.88
N GLU A 177 13.44 -20.65 6.30
CA GLU A 177 14.13 -19.83 7.32
C GLU A 177 14.30 -18.36 6.88
N ILE A 178 14.62 -18.10 5.60
CA ILE A 178 14.70 -16.73 5.07
C ILE A 178 13.34 -16.04 5.19
N LEU A 179 12.24 -16.70 4.81
CA LEU A 179 10.90 -16.15 4.90
C LEU A 179 10.51 -15.87 6.35
N PHE A 180 10.89 -16.72 7.31
CA PHE A 180 10.64 -16.47 8.73
C PHE A 180 11.36 -15.22 9.25
N GLU A 181 12.61 -15.02 8.87
CA GLU A 181 13.37 -13.82 9.28
C GLU A 181 12.87 -12.54 8.59
N LEU A 182 12.45 -12.64 7.32
CA LEU A 182 11.81 -11.53 6.62
C LEU A 182 10.44 -11.19 7.24
N ALA A 183 9.64 -12.19 7.62
CA ALA A 183 8.34 -11.98 8.24
C ALA A 183 8.44 -11.14 9.53
N LYS A 184 9.42 -11.43 10.40
CA LYS A 184 9.69 -10.64 11.62
C LYS A 184 10.00 -9.18 11.32
N SER A 185 10.71 -8.91 10.23
CA SER A 185 11.08 -7.55 9.81
C SER A 185 9.87 -6.81 9.23
N ILE A 186 9.11 -7.48 8.37
CA ILE A 186 7.91 -6.94 7.71
C ILE A 186 6.78 -6.69 8.74
N ALA A 187 6.67 -7.51 9.78
CA ALA A 187 5.65 -7.38 10.81
C ALA A 187 5.74 -6.06 11.62
N LYS A 188 6.86 -5.32 11.54
CA LYS A 188 7.05 -4.03 12.23
C LYS A 188 6.24 -2.88 11.63
N VAL A 189 5.91 -2.97 10.33
CA VAL A 189 5.03 -1.99 9.68
C VAL A 189 3.60 -2.49 9.68
N ARG A 190 2.62 -1.62 9.39
CA ARG A 190 1.17 -1.97 9.32
C ARG A 190 0.63 -2.27 7.92
N ASN A 191 1.45 -2.06 6.90
CA ASN A 191 1.13 -2.19 5.48
C ASN A 191 0.74 -3.62 5.06
N LYS A 192 -0.34 -3.82 4.31
CA LYS A 192 -0.64 -5.15 3.75
C LYS A 192 0.42 -5.58 2.74
N ILE A 193 0.48 -6.88 2.46
CA ILE A 193 1.46 -7.47 1.55
C ILE A 193 0.79 -8.22 0.40
N SER A 194 1.44 -8.20 -0.75
CA SER A 194 1.10 -9.03 -1.90
C SER A 194 2.24 -9.99 -2.17
N VAL A 195 1.94 -11.28 -2.35
CA VAL A 195 2.93 -12.31 -2.68
C VAL A 195 2.68 -12.80 -4.09
N SER A 196 3.70 -12.71 -4.94
CA SER A 196 3.62 -13.16 -6.33
C SER A 196 4.67 -14.23 -6.62
N GLY A 197 4.26 -15.27 -7.34
CA GLY A 197 5.13 -16.34 -7.79
C GLY A 197 5.40 -16.24 -9.29
N HIS A 198 6.65 -16.47 -9.68
CA HIS A 198 7.09 -16.49 -11.07
C HIS A 198 7.86 -17.78 -11.36
N THR A 199 7.74 -18.27 -12.58
CA THR A 199 8.51 -19.40 -13.10
C THR A 199 9.30 -18.97 -14.34
N ASP A 200 10.22 -19.82 -14.77
CA ASP A 200 10.84 -19.70 -16.09
C ASP A 200 9.87 -20.17 -17.18
N ALA A 201 10.28 -19.99 -18.44
CA ALA A 201 9.53 -20.43 -19.61
C ALA A 201 9.72 -21.93 -19.92
N GLN A 202 10.41 -22.68 -19.05
CA GLN A 202 10.58 -24.12 -19.26
C GLN A 202 9.22 -24.80 -19.07
N PRO A 203 8.74 -25.59 -20.05
CA PRO A 203 7.46 -26.28 -19.91
C PRO A 203 7.46 -27.19 -18.68
N PHE A 204 6.38 -27.12 -17.91
CA PHE A 204 6.17 -28.04 -16.80
C PHE A 204 5.93 -29.45 -17.35
N LEU A 205 6.74 -30.41 -16.89
CA LEU A 205 6.63 -31.83 -17.24
C LEU A 205 6.43 -32.59 -15.94
N GLY A 206 5.19 -32.94 -15.60
CA GLY A 206 4.97 -33.68 -14.36
C GLY A 206 3.58 -34.25 -14.15
N ARG A 207 2.53 -33.48 -14.48
CA ARG A 207 1.13 -33.87 -14.22
C ARG A 207 0.24 -33.33 -15.34
N ASP A 208 -0.78 -34.10 -15.71
CA ASP A 208 -1.82 -33.63 -16.63
C ASP A 208 -2.61 -32.48 -16.00
N ASN A 209 -2.99 -31.48 -16.80
CA ASN A 209 -3.70 -30.26 -16.38
C ASN A 209 -2.98 -29.41 -15.31
N TYR A 210 -1.66 -29.54 -15.19
CA TYR A 210 -0.86 -28.70 -14.31
C TYR A 210 0.23 -28.03 -15.12
N SER A 211 0.32 -26.71 -15.00
CA SER A 211 1.22 -25.88 -15.76
C SER A 211 2.03 -24.96 -14.85
N ASN A 212 2.84 -24.10 -15.46
CA ASN A 212 3.56 -23.06 -14.75
C ASN A 212 2.62 -22.05 -14.06
N TRP A 213 1.36 -21.94 -14.48
CA TRP A 213 0.36 -21.11 -13.81
C TRP A 213 0.06 -21.64 -12.41
N GLU A 214 -0.36 -22.90 -12.31
CA GLU A 214 -0.64 -23.57 -11.04
C GLU A 214 0.62 -23.62 -10.17
N LEU A 215 1.78 -23.94 -10.77
CA LEU A 215 3.05 -23.97 -10.04
C LEU A 215 3.41 -22.63 -9.41
N SER A 216 3.23 -21.54 -10.15
CA SER A 216 3.55 -20.20 -9.68
C SER A 216 2.63 -19.76 -8.53
N ALA A 217 1.33 -20.06 -8.62
CA ALA A 217 0.36 -19.77 -7.58
C ALA A 217 0.60 -20.63 -6.32
N ASP A 218 0.91 -21.92 -6.48
CA ASP A 218 1.19 -22.83 -5.37
C ASP A 218 2.46 -22.41 -4.62
N ARG A 219 3.51 -22.00 -5.34
CA ARG A 219 4.75 -21.49 -4.76
C ARG A 219 4.54 -20.17 -4.02
N ALA A 220 3.72 -19.27 -4.57
CA ALA A 220 3.34 -18.04 -3.89
C ALA A 220 2.58 -18.33 -2.59
N ASN A 221 1.66 -19.31 -2.61
CA ASN A 221 0.95 -19.76 -1.41
C ASN A 221 1.84 -20.48 -0.40
N ALA A 222 2.84 -21.24 -0.85
CA ALA A 222 3.83 -21.83 0.04
C ALA A 222 4.62 -20.74 0.77
N ALA A 223 5.08 -19.72 0.04
CA ALA A 223 5.74 -18.56 0.64
C ALA A 223 4.82 -17.80 1.60
N ARG A 224 3.53 -17.61 1.24
CA ARG A 224 2.50 -17.02 2.11
C ARG A 224 2.39 -17.75 3.45
N ARG A 225 2.29 -19.08 3.42
CA ARG A 225 2.19 -19.90 4.66
C ARG A 225 3.44 -19.74 5.52
N ALA A 226 4.62 -19.79 4.92
CA ALA A 226 5.86 -19.59 5.65
C ALA A 226 5.97 -18.17 6.27
N LEU A 227 5.53 -17.13 5.56
CA LEU A 227 5.50 -15.77 6.13
C LEU A 227 4.57 -15.68 7.35
N VAL A 228 3.40 -16.35 7.29
CA VAL A 228 2.45 -16.36 8.41
C VAL A 228 3.03 -17.12 9.61
N GLU A 229 3.62 -18.29 9.37
CA GLU A 229 4.31 -19.06 10.41
C GLU A 229 5.52 -18.32 11.00
N GLY A 230 6.17 -17.49 10.19
CA GLY A 230 7.23 -16.55 10.60
C GLY A 230 6.76 -15.38 11.48
N GLY A 231 5.47 -15.26 11.75
CA GLY A 231 4.88 -14.25 12.65
C GLY A 231 4.17 -13.10 11.94
N LEU A 232 3.97 -13.17 10.62
CA LEU A 232 3.14 -12.18 9.91
C LEU A 232 1.65 -12.51 10.11
N PRO A 233 0.81 -11.58 10.60
CA PRO A 233 -0.62 -11.85 10.73
C PRO A 233 -1.27 -12.16 9.38
N GLU A 234 -2.14 -13.17 9.31
CA GLU A 234 -2.81 -13.56 8.06
C GLU A 234 -3.67 -12.42 7.47
N THR A 235 -4.25 -11.57 8.33
CA THR A 235 -5.01 -10.37 7.95
C THR A 235 -4.19 -9.33 7.17
N ARG A 236 -2.86 -9.47 7.16
CA ARG A 236 -1.95 -8.61 6.40
C ARG A 236 -1.75 -9.07 4.97
N MET A 237 -2.25 -10.24 4.58
CA MET A 237 -2.24 -10.67 3.20
C MET A 237 -3.33 -9.92 2.42
N ALA A 238 -2.92 -9.10 1.44
CA ALA A 238 -3.86 -8.48 0.51
C ALA A 238 -4.21 -9.45 -0.62
N ARG A 239 -3.20 -9.99 -1.32
CA ARG A 239 -3.42 -10.88 -2.46
C ARG A 239 -2.25 -11.83 -2.71
N VAL A 240 -2.56 -12.97 -3.31
CA VAL A 240 -1.57 -13.94 -3.80
C VAL A 240 -1.73 -14.11 -5.31
N VAL A 241 -0.65 -14.01 -6.07
CA VAL A 241 -0.69 -14.01 -7.55
C VAL A 241 0.25 -15.06 -8.12
N GLY A 242 -0.22 -15.85 -9.08
CA GLY A 242 0.60 -16.72 -9.91
C GLY A 242 0.77 -16.10 -11.29
N LEU A 243 2.01 -15.83 -11.70
CA LEU A 243 2.31 -15.17 -12.97
C LEU A 243 2.97 -16.09 -14.01
N ALA A 244 3.26 -17.34 -13.67
CA ALA A 244 4.01 -18.26 -14.54
C ALA A 244 5.25 -17.56 -15.14
N SER A 245 5.43 -17.68 -16.45
CA SER A 245 6.46 -17.01 -17.24
C SER A 245 5.97 -15.76 -17.96
N SER A 246 4.85 -15.15 -17.53
CA SER A 246 4.29 -13.95 -18.20
C SER A 246 5.14 -12.69 -17.93
N VAL A 247 5.85 -12.66 -16.80
CA VAL A 247 6.76 -11.57 -16.42
C VAL A 247 8.14 -12.14 -16.06
N LEU A 248 9.01 -12.21 -17.06
CA LEU A 248 10.39 -12.68 -16.92
C LEU A 248 11.28 -11.61 -16.29
N PHE A 249 12.27 -12.02 -15.50
CA PHE A 249 13.28 -11.12 -14.96
C PHE A 249 14.40 -10.88 -15.98
N ASP A 250 14.83 -11.96 -16.64
CA ASP A 250 15.73 -11.95 -17.80
C ASP A 250 14.91 -12.27 -19.05
N GLU A 251 14.49 -11.23 -19.76
CA GLU A 251 13.74 -11.36 -21.02
C GLU A 251 14.60 -11.96 -22.15
N LYS A 252 15.93 -11.86 -22.07
CA LYS A 252 16.84 -12.34 -23.12
C LYS A 252 17.02 -13.85 -23.05
N ASP A 253 17.02 -14.41 -21.84
CA ASP A 253 17.03 -15.85 -21.61
C ASP A 253 15.82 -16.28 -20.78
N PRO A 254 14.69 -16.63 -21.44
CA PRO A 254 13.47 -17.08 -20.77
C PRO A 254 13.64 -18.35 -19.90
N TYR A 255 14.69 -19.14 -20.15
CA TYR A 255 14.99 -20.36 -19.41
C TYR A 255 15.95 -20.12 -18.23
N ASN A 256 16.38 -18.88 -18.03
CA ASN A 256 17.28 -18.54 -16.95
C ASN A 256 16.62 -18.82 -15.58
N PRO A 257 17.29 -19.58 -14.68
CA PRO A 257 16.82 -19.81 -13.31
C PRO A 257 16.40 -18.57 -12.54
N VAL A 258 17.00 -17.40 -12.82
CA VAL A 258 16.65 -16.13 -12.18
C VAL A 258 15.18 -15.74 -12.42
N ASN A 259 14.57 -16.23 -13.51
CA ASN A 259 13.14 -16.02 -13.78
C ASN A 259 12.22 -16.71 -12.76
N ARG A 260 12.69 -17.79 -12.12
CA ARG A 260 12.01 -18.43 -11.00
C ARG A 260 12.25 -17.58 -9.75
N ARG A 261 11.22 -16.86 -9.31
CA ARG A 261 11.34 -15.94 -8.17
C ARG A 261 10.03 -15.82 -7.41
N ILE A 262 10.16 -15.48 -6.14
CA ILE A 262 9.04 -15.01 -5.31
C ILE A 262 9.22 -13.53 -5.10
N SER A 263 8.17 -12.76 -5.37
CA SER A 263 8.12 -11.32 -5.12
C SER A 263 7.17 -11.05 -3.96
N ILE A 264 7.68 -10.42 -2.91
CA ILE A 264 6.90 -9.94 -1.78
C ILE A 264 6.86 -8.43 -1.88
N LEU A 265 5.66 -7.88 -2.04
CA LEU A 265 5.44 -6.44 -2.14
C LEU A 265 4.75 -5.96 -0.86
N VAL A 266 5.41 -5.08 -0.12
CA VAL A 266 4.83 -4.35 1.00
C VAL A 266 4.15 -3.10 0.43
N LEU A 267 2.83 -3.12 0.43
CA LEU A 267 2.00 -2.15 -0.30
C LEU A 267 2.04 -0.78 0.38
N ASN A 268 2.09 0.28 -0.42
CA ASN A 268 1.72 1.61 0.07
C ASN A 268 0.18 1.73 0.20
N LYS A 269 -0.27 2.76 0.90
CA LYS A 269 -1.70 2.96 1.20
C LYS A 269 -2.54 3.06 -0.08
N LYS A 270 -2.07 3.81 -1.08
CA LYS A 270 -2.75 3.98 -2.36
C LYS A 270 -2.99 2.64 -3.08
N THR A 271 -1.94 1.84 -3.22
CA THR A 271 -2.02 0.54 -3.91
C THR A 271 -2.89 -0.45 -3.13
N GLN A 272 -2.85 -0.40 -1.80
CA GLN A 272 -3.73 -1.22 -0.98
C GLN A 272 -5.20 -0.86 -1.23
N GLU A 273 -5.54 0.43 -1.23
CA GLU A 273 -6.89 0.92 -1.52
C GLU A 273 -7.33 0.56 -2.94
N ASP A 274 -6.45 0.66 -3.93
CA ASP A 274 -6.76 0.29 -5.32
C ASP A 274 -7.09 -1.22 -5.44
N ILE A 275 -6.35 -2.09 -4.74
CA ILE A 275 -6.60 -3.54 -4.73
C ILE A 275 -7.93 -3.86 -4.03
N GLU A 276 -8.14 -3.31 -2.84
CA GLU A 276 -9.35 -3.57 -2.04
C GLU A 276 -10.61 -2.99 -2.71
N GLY A 277 -10.48 -1.81 -3.33
CA GLY A 277 -11.55 -1.15 -4.06
C GLY A 277 -11.95 -1.90 -5.33
N ALA A 278 -10.98 -2.46 -6.07
CA ALA A 278 -11.27 -3.29 -7.24
C ALA A 278 -12.09 -4.55 -6.86
N GLU A 279 -11.72 -5.21 -5.77
CA GLU A 279 -12.46 -6.40 -5.28
C GLU A 279 -13.90 -6.05 -4.85
N GLN A 280 -14.09 -4.89 -4.20
CA GLN A 280 -15.42 -4.42 -3.82
C GLN A 280 -16.28 -4.07 -5.04
N ALA A 281 -15.69 -3.43 -6.06
CA ALA A 281 -16.40 -3.09 -7.29
C ALA A 281 -16.86 -4.35 -8.05
N ASP A 282 -16.00 -5.36 -8.19
CA ASP A 282 -16.36 -6.63 -8.84
C ASP A 282 -17.49 -7.36 -8.08
N SER A 283 -17.51 -7.29 -6.74
CA SER A 283 -18.58 -7.87 -5.93
C SER A 283 -19.94 -7.15 -6.10
N ALA A 284 -19.91 -5.82 -6.31
CA ALA A 284 -21.09 -5.01 -6.55
C ALA A 284 -21.67 -5.21 -7.97
N ILE A 285 -20.79 -5.41 -8.95
CA ILE A 285 -21.20 -5.75 -10.33
C ILE A 285 -21.85 -7.13 -10.36
N SER A 286 -21.26 -8.14 -9.71
CA SER A 286 -21.84 -9.48 -9.62
C SER A 286 -23.23 -9.51 -8.98
N THR A 287 -23.44 -8.72 -7.92
CA THR A 287 -24.76 -8.65 -7.24
C THR A 287 -25.81 -7.88 -8.04
N SER A 288 -25.42 -6.81 -8.74
CA SER A 288 -26.35 -6.06 -9.62
C SER A 288 -26.72 -6.84 -10.88
N ASP A 289 -25.77 -7.54 -11.51
CA ASP A 289 -26.02 -8.42 -12.66
C ASP A 289 -26.96 -9.58 -12.28
N LEU A 290 -26.78 -10.19 -11.10
CA LEU A 290 -27.67 -11.23 -10.58
C LEU A 290 -29.10 -10.71 -10.31
N LEU A 291 -29.23 -9.48 -9.80
CA LEU A 291 -30.54 -8.85 -9.58
C LEU A 291 -31.22 -8.51 -10.90
N GLU A 292 -30.48 -8.04 -11.90
CA GLU A 292 -31.03 -7.75 -13.23
C GLU A 292 -31.44 -9.05 -13.96
N GLU A 293 -30.69 -10.14 -13.80
CA GLU A 293 -31.06 -11.44 -14.34
C GLU A 293 -32.27 -12.06 -13.61
N LEU A 294 -32.39 -11.84 -12.29
CA LEU A 294 -33.58 -12.22 -11.52
C LEU A 294 -34.82 -11.43 -11.98
N ASP A 295 -34.69 -10.12 -12.20
CA ASP A 295 -35.81 -9.29 -12.65
C ASP A 295 -36.25 -9.69 -14.06
N ARG A 296 -35.30 -9.96 -14.97
CA ARG A 296 -35.59 -10.49 -16.32
C ARG A 296 -36.23 -11.88 -16.29
N THR A 297 -35.89 -12.73 -15.33
CA THR A 297 -36.52 -14.06 -15.19
C THR A 297 -37.92 -13.96 -14.58
N LEU A 298 -38.15 -13.06 -13.64
CA LEU A 298 -39.47 -12.75 -13.08
C LEU A 298 -40.40 -12.13 -14.14
N ASP A 299 -39.90 -11.22 -14.98
CA ASP A 299 -40.64 -10.62 -16.09
C ASP A 299 -40.98 -11.64 -17.18
N ARG A 300 -40.07 -12.58 -17.48
CA ARG A 300 -40.33 -13.67 -18.44
C ARG A 300 -41.36 -14.69 -17.93
N GLN A 301 -41.46 -14.88 -16.62
CA GLN A 301 -42.40 -15.83 -16.03
C GLN A 301 -43.77 -15.23 -15.70
N GLY A 302 -43.94 -13.90 -15.72
CA GLY A 302 -45.25 -13.23 -15.61
C GLY A 302 -46.08 -13.56 -14.37
N ARG A 303 -45.49 -14.28 -13.41
CA ARG A 303 -46.11 -14.71 -12.16
C ARG A 303 -45.07 -14.58 -11.07
N LYS A 304 -45.32 -13.65 -10.15
CA LYS A 304 -44.82 -13.82 -8.78
C LYS A 304 -45.20 -15.23 -8.34
N PRO A 305 -44.29 -16.04 -7.78
CA PRO A 305 -44.71 -17.26 -7.10
C PRO A 305 -45.66 -16.82 -5.98
N GLU A 306 -46.94 -17.13 -6.15
CA GLU A 306 -47.96 -16.91 -5.14
C GLU A 306 -47.66 -17.89 -4.01
N PHE A 307 -47.22 -17.37 -2.87
CA PHE A 307 -47.08 -18.17 -1.66
C PHE A 307 -48.49 -18.50 -1.18
N ASP A 308 -48.94 -19.71 -1.50
CA ASP A 308 -50.22 -20.25 -1.07
C ASP A 308 -50.02 -20.97 0.27
N PRO A 309 -50.45 -20.40 1.40
CA PRO A 309 -50.25 -20.98 2.72
C PRO A 309 -51.03 -22.28 2.95
N ASP A 310 -52.01 -22.59 2.09
CA ASP A 310 -52.86 -23.78 2.17
C ASP A 310 -52.53 -24.84 1.10
N LYS A 311 -51.49 -24.60 0.28
CA LYS A 311 -51.01 -25.61 -0.66
C LYS A 311 -50.19 -26.63 0.10
N ASP A 312 -50.80 -27.77 0.39
CA ASP A 312 -50.12 -28.93 0.97
C ASP A 312 -48.77 -29.13 0.27
N LEU A 313 -47.70 -28.95 1.03
CA LEU A 313 -46.36 -29.32 0.62
C LEU A 313 -46.47 -30.77 0.10
N PRO A 314 -45.95 -31.08 -1.10
CA PRO A 314 -45.92 -32.46 -1.54
C PRO A 314 -45.16 -33.25 -0.49
N VAL A 315 -45.88 -34.11 0.24
CA VAL A 315 -45.29 -35.14 1.07
C VAL A 315 -44.52 -36.01 0.10
N ASP A 316 -43.19 -35.85 0.08
CA ASP A 316 -42.31 -36.68 -0.72
C ASP A 316 -42.40 -38.09 -0.15
N ASP A 317 -43.32 -38.88 -0.69
CA ASP A 317 -43.61 -40.27 -0.32
C ASP A 317 -42.49 -41.21 -0.83
N LYS A 318 -41.25 -40.70 -0.86
CA LYS A 318 -40.07 -41.50 -1.13
C LYS A 318 -39.67 -42.17 0.18
N PRO A 319 -39.61 -43.51 0.22
CA PRO A 319 -39.05 -44.18 1.38
C PRO A 319 -37.62 -43.68 1.59
N ALA A 320 -37.32 -43.30 2.84
CA ALA A 320 -35.99 -42.87 3.25
C ALA A 320 -34.94 -43.88 2.75
N PRO A 321 -33.80 -43.43 2.19
CA PRO A 321 -32.73 -44.33 1.82
C PRO A 321 -32.25 -45.06 3.08
N ASN A 322 -32.21 -46.39 2.98
CA ASN A 322 -31.82 -47.30 4.05
C ASN A 322 -30.45 -46.92 4.63
N THR A 323 -30.41 -46.44 5.87
CA THR A 323 -29.18 -46.23 6.63
C THR A 323 -28.75 -47.54 7.28
N ASP A 324 -28.35 -48.50 6.46
CA ASP A 324 -27.61 -49.68 6.92
C ASP A 324 -26.16 -49.56 6.48
N GLY A 325 -25.29 -49.20 7.43
CA GLY A 325 -23.86 -49.53 7.36
C GLY A 325 -22.90 -48.36 7.19
N LEU A 326 -22.72 -47.55 8.25
CA LEU A 326 -21.40 -47.01 8.58
C LEU A 326 -21.20 -47.09 10.09
N THR A 327 -20.55 -48.16 10.52
CA THR A 327 -19.89 -48.28 11.82
C THR A 327 -18.54 -47.58 11.78
N TRP A 328 -18.39 -46.58 12.66
CA TRP A 328 -17.19 -45.94 13.23
C TRP A 328 -16.02 -45.55 12.32
#